data_AF-A0A4R3J2D9-F1
#
_entry.id   AF-A0A4R3J2D9-F1
#
_cell.length_a   1.000
_cell.length_b   1.000
_cell.length_c   1.000
_cell.angle_alpha   90.00
_cell.angle_beta   90.00
_cell.angle_gamma   90.00
#
_symmetry.space_group_name_H-M   'P 1'
#
loop_
_entity.id
_entity.type
_entity.pdbx_description
1 polymer ?
#
loop_
_entity_poly.entity_id
_entity_poly.type
_entity_poly.pdbx_seq_one_letter_code
_entity_poly.pdbx_strand_id
1 'polypeptide(L)'
;MDAAGRLCPHLEISRSAWVAACAVMGRAAAAVAVIVIDRNMEHPETPIRSPGGVLRAMTARAKVGELHLEKSVFGILERDRHEGEAS
;
A
#
# COMPACT_ATOMS: atom_id res chain seq x y z
N MET A 1 16.66 -6.57 -6.64
CA MET A 1 15.71 -5.48 -6.94
C MET A 1 14.33 -6.13 -6.87
N ASP A 2 13.50 -5.77 -5.89
CA ASP A 2 12.25 -6.49 -5.61
C ASP A 2 11.06 -5.89 -6.38
N ALA A 3 9.99 -6.67 -6.61
CA ALA A 3 8.86 -6.30 -7.47
C ALA A 3 8.20 -4.96 -7.09
N ALA A 4 8.04 -4.68 -5.78
CA ALA A 4 7.50 -3.41 -5.30
C ALA A 4 8.37 -2.20 -5.66
N GLY A 5 9.69 -2.35 -5.72
CA GLY A 5 10.59 -1.28 -6.16
C GLY A 5 10.40 -0.93 -7.64
N ARG A 6 9.84 -1.85 -8.44
CA ARG A 6 9.46 -1.60 -9.84
C ARG A 6 8.10 -0.92 -9.98
N LEU A 7 7.19 -1.10 -9.02
CA LEU A 7 5.86 -0.45 -8.99
C LEU A 7 5.95 1.01 -8.57
N CYS A 8 6.87 1.39 -7.67
CA CYS A 8 6.96 2.76 -7.17
C CYS A 8 7.00 3.86 -8.25
N PRO A 9 7.79 3.74 -9.35
CA PRO A 9 7.78 4.73 -10.44
C PRO A 9 6.42 4.83 -11.14
N HIS A 10 5.72 3.71 -11.34
CA HIS A 10 4.40 3.69 -11.98
C HIS A 10 3.32 4.33 -11.10
N LEU A 11 3.50 4.28 -9.78
CA LEU A 11 2.58 4.86 -8.79
C LEU A 11 2.98 6.28 -8.36
N GLU A 12 3.96 6.90 -9.05
CA GLU A 12 4.50 8.21 -8.70
C GLU A 12 5.01 8.30 -7.24
N ILE A 13 5.42 7.15 -6.68
CA ILE A 13 6.03 7.06 -5.35
C ILE A 13 7.52 7.39 -5.48
N SER A 14 7.93 8.49 -4.83
CA SER A 14 9.33 8.91 -4.85
C SER A 14 10.24 7.87 -4.17
N ARG A 15 11.48 7.74 -4.69
CA ARG A 15 12.51 6.88 -4.10
C ARG A 15 12.73 7.17 -2.61
N SER A 16 12.65 8.44 -2.20
CA SER A 16 12.77 8.86 -0.80
C SER A 16 11.67 8.29 0.09
N ALA A 17 10.42 8.26 -0.38
CA ALA A 17 9.30 7.67 0.35
C ALA A 17 9.46 6.15 0.47
N TRP A 18 9.88 5.47 -0.60
CA TRP A 18 10.17 4.03 -0.58
C TRP A 18 11.28 3.65 0.40
N VAL A 19 12.40 4.39 0.38
CA VAL A 19 13.53 4.15 1.29
C VAL A 19 13.11 4.38 2.74
N ALA A 20 12.37 5.46 3.02
CA ALA A 20 11.87 5.75 4.36
C ALA A 20 10.92 4.65 4.86
N ALA A 21 10.00 4.17 4.00
CA ALA A 21 9.13 3.06 4.33
C ALA A 21 9.94 1.81 4.68
N CYS A 22 10.86 1.39 3.81
CA CYS A 22 11.71 0.23 4.05
C CYS A 22 12.51 0.33 5.36
N ALA A 23 13.02 1.52 5.70
CA ALA A 23 13.79 1.73 6.92
C ALA A 23 12.95 1.59 8.19
N VAL A 24 11.65 1.90 8.13
CA VAL A 24 10.75 1.86 9.29
C VAL A 24 10.09 0.50 9.47
N MET A 25 9.51 -0.06 8.41
CA MET A 25 8.70 -1.29 8.49
C MET A 25 9.42 -2.54 7.98
N GLY A 26 10.62 -2.38 7.42
CA GLY A 26 11.29 -3.44 6.69
C GLY A 26 10.77 -3.57 5.25
N ARG A 27 11.57 -4.20 4.38
CA ARG A 27 11.29 -4.23 2.94
C ARG A 27 10.02 -5.01 2.59
N ALA A 28 9.76 -6.13 3.27
CA ALA A 28 8.59 -6.97 3.00
C ALA A 28 7.28 -6.23 3.31
N ALA A 29 7.17 -5.63 4.51
CA ALA A 29 5.99 -4.85 4.87
C ALA A 29 5.82 -3.60 3.99
N ALA A 30 6.92 -2.94 3.59
CA ALA A 30 6.86 -1.82 2.66
C ALA A 30 6.33 -2.24 1.29
N ALA A 31 6.72 -3.42 0.80
CA ALA A 31 6.20 -3.98 -0.44
C ALA A 31 4.69 -4.26 -0.35
N VAL A 32 4.23 -4.85 0.76
CA VAL A 32 2.80 -5.09 1.00
C VAL A 32 2.04 -3.76 1.04
N ALA A 33 2.57 -2.73 1.72
CA ALA A 33 1.96 -1.40 1.74
C ALA A 33 1.79 -0.82 0.32
N VAL A 34 2.79 -0.99 -0.56
CA VAL A 34 2.70 -0.55 -1.96
C VAL A 34 1.61 -1.32 -2.73
N ILE A 35 1.51 -2.64 -2.55
CA ILE A 35 0.45 -3.46 -3.18
C ILE A 35 -0.93 -3.03 -2.67
N VAL A 36 -1.08 -2.77 -1.37
CA VAL A 36 -2.32 -2.26 -0.79
C VAL A 36 -2.69 -0.91 -1.40
N ILE A 37 -1.72 -0.02 -1.58
CA ILE A 37 -1.95 1.29 -2.18
C ILE A 37 -2.41 1.14 -3.63
N ASP A 38 -1.69 0.36 -4.43
CA ASP A 38 -2.01 0.05 -5.83
C ASP A 38 -3.47 -0.43 -5.99
N ARG A 39 -3.86 -1.47 -5.23
CA ARG A 39 -5.24 -2.00 -5.25
C ARG A 39 -6.31 -1.02 -4.80
N ASN A 40 -5.97 -0.06 -3.93
CA ASN A 40 -6.93 0.93 -3.45
C ASN A 40 -6.96 2.20 -4.33
N MET A 41 -6.12 2.33 -5.37
CA MET A 41 -6.26 3.40 -6.35
C MET A 41 -7.56 3.27 -7.16
N GLU A 42 -8.01 2.04 -7.37
CA GLU A 42 -9.23 1.70 -8.11
C GLU A 42 -10.43 1.44 -7.17
N HIS A 43 -10.32 1.77 -5.88
CA HIS A 43 -11.41 1.56 -4.93
C HIS A 43 -12.68 2.30 -5.39
N PRO A 44 -13.86 1.65 -5.42
CA PRO A 44 -15.08 2.23 -6.00
C PRO A 44 -15.57 3.50 -5.27
N GLU A 45 -15.50 3.50 -3.93
CA GLU A 45 -15.96 4.63 -3.12
C GLU A 45 -14.85 5.63 -2.73
N THR A 46 -13.66 5.14 -2.39
CA THR A 46 -12.56 5.97 -1.82
C THR A 46 -11.22 5.74 -2.54
N PRO A 47 -11.14 6.04 -3.85
CA PRO A 47 -9.93 5.79 -4.63
C PRO A 47 -8.75 6.63 -4.12
N ILE A 48 -7.60 5.99 -3.90
CA ILE A 48 -6.36 6.67 -3.54
C ILE A 48 -5.87 7.50 -4.74
N ARG A 49 -5.78 8.83 -4.54
CA ARG A 49 -5.27 9.77 -5.57
C ARG A 49 -3.80 10.13 -5.41
N SER A 50 -3.20 9.84 -4.25
CA SER A 50 -1.79 10.14 -3.98
C SER A 50 -1.10 8.96 -3.31
N PRO A 51 -0.62 7.98 -4.10
CA PRO A 51 0.07 6.80 -3.58
C PRO A 51 1.26 7.15 -2.68
N GLY A 52 2.09 8.11 -3.11
CA GLY A 52 3.22 8.59 -2.34
C GLY A 52 2.83 9.29 -1.03
N GLY A 53 1.69 9.99 -1.01
CA GLY A 53 1.15 10.60 0.21
C GLY A 53 0.70 9.54 1.21
N VAL A 54 -0.04 8.53 0.73
CA VAL A 54 -0.52 7.41 1.56
C VAL A 54 0.64 6.59 2.10
N LEU A 55 1.68 6.28 1.30
CA LEU A 55 2.84 5.54 1.79
C LEU A 55 3.56 6.27 2.93
N ARG A 56 3.67 7.61 2.85
CA ARG A 56 4.24 8.43 3.93
C ARG A 56 3.38 8.37 5.19
N ALA A 57 2.06 8.44 5.05
CA ALA A 57 1.13 8.31 6.18
C ALA A 57 1.22 6.93 6.83
N MET A 58 1.27 5.85 6.04
CA MET A 58 1.49 4.49 6.53
C MET A 58 2.83 4.37 7.26
N THR A 59 3.89 4.96 6.71
CA THR A 59 5.22 5.01 7.34
C THR A 59 5.18 5.76 8.68
N ALA A 60 4.47 6.89 8.77
CA ALA A 60 4.30 7.63 10.02
C ALA A 60 3.58 6.80 11.08
N ARG A 61 2.51 6.07 10.71
CA ARG A 61 1.80 5.15 11.62
C ARG A 61 2.67 3.99 12.06
N ALA A 62 3.48 3.41 11.16
CA ALA A 62 4.39 2.33 11.50
C ALA A 62 5.42 2.74 12.55
N LYS A 63 5.93 3.97 12.49
CA LYS A 63 6.88 4.51 13.48
C LYS A 63 6.33 4.53 14.91
N VAL A 64 5.01 4.66 15.06
CA VAL A 64 4.34 4.74 16.37
C VAL A 64 3.61 3.44 16.73
N GLY A 65 3.77 2.37 15.94
CA GLY A 65 3.12 1.08 16.20
C GLY A 65 1.64 0.98 15.79
N GLU A 66 1.12 1.97 15.07
CA GLU A 66 -0.31 2.09 14.73
C GLU A 66 -0.65 1.59 13.32
N LEU A 67 0.32 1.04 12.58
CA LEU A 67 0.09 0.49 11.25
C LEU A 67 -0.35 -0.98 11.34
N HIS A 68 -1.55 -1.26 10.86
CA HIS A 68 -2.18 -2.59 10.82
C HIS A 68 -2.34 -3.06 9.37
N LEU A 69 -1.25 -3.57 8.77
CA LEU A 69 -1.25 -3.97 7.34
C LEU A 69 -2.15 -5.17 7.07
N GLU A 70 -2.23 -6.09 8.01
CA GLU A 70 -3.09 -7.27 7.96
C GLU A 70 -4.55 -6.89 7.70
N LYS A 71 -5.07 -5.88 8.41
CA LYS A 71 -6.44 -5.38 8.21
C LYS A 71 -6.64 -4.81 6.81
N SER A 72 -5.65 -4.09 6.29
CA SER A 72 -5.72 -3.55 4.92
C SER A 72 -5.71 -4.64 3.86
N VAL A 73 -4.96 -5.73 4.06
CA VAL A 73 -4.92 -6.87 3.15
C VAL A 73 -6.23 -7.66 3.20
N PHE A 74 -6.74 -7.97 4.40
CA PHE A 74 -8.03 -8.67 4.55
C PHE A 74 -9.16 -7.90 3.88
N GLY A 75 -9.24 -6.58 4.09
CA GLY A 75 -10.26 -5.76 3.44
C GLY A 75 -10.20 -5.77 1.91
N ILE A 76 -9.01 -5.97 1.30
CA ILE A 76 -8.89 -6.14 -0.15
C ILE A 76 -9.40 -7.53 -0.57
N LEU A 77 -8.98 -8.59 0.13
CA LEU A 77 -9.37 -9.97 -0.19
C LEU A 77 -10.88 -10.19 -0.06
N GLU A 78 -11.52 -9.55 0.93
CA GLU A 78 -12.97 -9.61 1.09
C GLU A 78 -13.70 -8.97 -0.10
N ARG A 79 -13.23 -7.81 -0.59
CA ARG A 79 -13.84 -7.16 -1.75
C ARG A 79 -13.67 -7.97 -3.03
N ASP A 80 -12.47 -8.48 -3.31
CA ASP A 80 -12.17 -9.28 -4.50
C ASP A 80 -13.08 -10.52 -4.60
N ARG A 81 -13.37 -11.17 -3.46
CA ARG A 81 -14.32 -12.28 -3.37
C ARG A 81 -15.75 -11.84 -3.72
N HIS A 82 -16.21 -10.71 -3.19
CA HIS A 82 -17.56 -10.20 -3.50
C HIS A 82 -17.72 -9.75 -4.96
N GLU A 83 -16.66 -9.23 -5.60
CA GLU A 83 -16.67 -8.87 -7.02
C GLU A 83 -16.76 -10.11 -7.93
N GLY A 84 -16.17 -11.24 -7.50
CA GLY A 84 -16.28 -12.52 -8.20
C GLY A 84 -17.62 -13.23 -8.04
N GLU A 85 -18.41 -12.92 -7.01
CA GLU A 85 -19.76 -13.47 -6.77
C GLU A 85 -20.87 -12.65 -7.46
N ALA A 86 -20.57 -11.41 -7.87
CA ALA A 86 -21.50 -10.50 -8.54
C ALA A 86 -21.35 -10.47 -10.08
N SER A 87 -20.44 -11.28 -10.64
CA SER A 87 -20.12 -11.36 -12.08
C SER A 87 -20.67 -12.63 -12.75
#